data_AF-A0A7C6JB20-F1
#
_entry.id   AF-A0A7C6JB20-F1
#
_cell.length_a   1.000
_cell.length_b   1.000
_cell.length_c   1.000
_cell.angle_alpha   90.00
_cell.angle_beta   90.00
_cell.angle_gamma   90.00
#
_symmetry.space_group_name_H-M   'P 1'
#
loop_
_entity.id
_entity.type
_entity.pdbx_description
1 polymer ?
#
loop_
_entity_poly.entity_id
_entity_poly.type
_entity_poly.pdbx_seq_one_letter_code
_entity_poly.pdbx_strand_id
1 'polypeptide(L)'
;MTVNYRERVSHAFRDMAMERGFSRVTVDELAARCGISKRTIYRYFKSKDEMIVTVMEEVMSEIEQGIAAALNSSNSSVERLSAAIHAVLRYMKRINAPFLYDLEKNYPHLWERVEQFRARRIQQAFEQILASDQRGHLKDIEPAIFTTALLAAIRSVVNPGFIIEQNLSPEKTVQSLFEIFLYGIVDEQGKGELKFIEVKGH
;
A
#
# COMPACT_ATOMS: atom_id res chain seq x y z
N MET A 1 -20.96 14.42 -21.88
CA MET A 1 -19.92 13.77 -21.08
C MET A 1 -19.74 12.36 -21.62
N THR A 2 -18.63 12.07 -22.30
CA THR A 2 -18.32 10.73 -22.81
C THR A 2 -18.01 9.83 -21.62
N VAL A 3 -18.76 8.75 -21.44
CA VAL A 3 -18.49 7.74 -20.41
C VAL A 3 -17.14 7.10 -20.69
N ASN A 4 -16.15 7.28 -19.80
CA ASN A 4 -14.87 6.60 -19.91
C ASN A 4 -15.02 5.14 -19.46
N TYR A 5 -15.40 4.27 -20.40
CA TYR A 5 -15.60 2.86 -20.14
C TYR A 5 -14.32 2.15 -19.67
N ARG A 6 -13.12 2.62 -20.05
CA ARG A 6 -11.86 2.02 -19.60
C ARG A 6 -11.67 2.23 -18.10
N GLU A 7 -11.83 3.47 -17.64
CA GLU A 7 -11.78 3.81 -16.20
C GLU A 7 -12.87 3.08 -15.43
N ARG A 8 -14.11 3.06 -15.94
CA ARG A 8 -15.22 2.36 -15.27
C ARG A 8 -14.94 0.87 -15.06
N VAL A 9 -14.40 0.21 -16.08
CA VAL A 9 -14.02 -1.20 -16.01
C VAL A 9 -12.84 -1.40 -15.06
N SER A 10 -11.81 -0.54 -15.11
CA SER A 10 -10.66 -0.62 -14.20
C SER A 10 -11.09 -0.50 -12.73
N HIS A 11 -11.88 0.53 -12.40
CA HIS A 11 -12.41 0.74 -11.05
C HIS A 11 -13.26 -0.43 -10.55
N ALA A 12 -14.21 -0.91 -11.37
CA ALA A 12 -15.05 -2.04 -10.99
C ALA A 12 -14.23 -3.32 -10.79
N PHE A 13 -13.25 -3.59 -11.66
CA PHE A 13 -12.37 -4.75 -11.53
C PHE A 13 -11.51 -4.65 -10.27
N ARG A 14 -10.94 -3.47 -10.00
CA ARG A 14 -10.15 -3.19 -8.81
C ARG A 14 -10.93 -3.43 -7.53
N ASP A 15 -12.14 -2.88 -7.40
CA ASP A 15 -12.95 -3.05 -6.20
C ASP A 15 -13.29 -4.54 -5.96
N MET A 16 -13.72 -5.24 -7.02
CA MET A 16 -14.00 -6.67 -6.94
C MET A 16 -12.74 -7.49 -6.59
N ALA A 17 -11.58 -7.15 -7.14
CA ALA A 17 -10.34 -7.84 -6.86
C ALA A 17 -9.88 -7.61 -5.41
N MET A 18 -9.97 -6.38 -4.91
CA MET A 18 -9.65 -6.02 -3.53
C MET A 18 -10.51 -6.77 -2.51
N GLU A 19 -11.78 -7.03 -2.83
CA GLU A 19 -12.74 -7.73 -1.97
C GLU A 19 -12.56 -9.25 -1.88
N ARG A 20 -12.03 -9.92 -2.93
CA ARG A 20 -12.00 -11.39 -2.97
C ARG A 20 -10.85 -12.02 -3.79
N GLY A 21 -9.87 -11.22 -4.22
CA GLY A 21 -8.76 -11.64 -5.07
C GLY A 21 -9.05 -11.56 -6.57
N PHE A 22 -8.01 -11.44 -7.39
CA PHE A 22 -8.10 -11.38 -8.85
C PHE A 22 -8.70 -12.65 -9.44
N SER A 23 -8.30 -13.82 -8.94
CA SER A 23 -8.65 -15.13 -9.51
C SER A 23 -10.16 -15.36 -9.48
N ARG A 24 -10.84 -14.87 -8.45
CA ARG A 24 -12.30 -15.03 -8.25
C ARG A 24 -13.16 -14.05 -9.05
N VAL A 25 -12.56 -13.06 -9.73
CA VAL A 25 -13.31 -12.11 -10.55
C VAL A 25 -13.40 -12.61 -11.99
N THR A 26 -14.60 -12.88 -12.47
CA THR A 26 -14.82 -13.25 -13.88
C THR A 26 -15.14 -12.01 -14.73
N VAL A 27 -14.81 -12.08 -16.03
CA VAL A 27 -15.15 -10.98 -16.96
C VAL A 27 -16.67 -10.90 -17.20
N ASP A 28 -17.43 -11.99 -16.99
CA ASP A 28 -18.89 -11.97 -16.98
C ASP A 28 -19.46 -11.12 -15.85
N GLU A 29 -19.02 -11.38 -14.62
CA GLU A 29 -19.47 -10.59 -13.45
C GLU A 29 -19.04 -9.13 -13.59
N LEU A 30 -17.85 -8.86 -14.12
CA LEU A 30 -17.37 -7.51 -14.38
C LEU A 30 -18.24 -6.80 -15.42
N ALA A 31 -18.61 -7.49 -16.50
CA ALA A 31 -19.51 -6.98 -17.54
C ALA A 31 -20.89 -6.64 -16.97
N ALA A 32 -21.46 -7.54 -16.15
CA ALA A 32 -22.71 -7.32 -15.46
C ALA A 32 -22.64 -6.11 -14.49
N ARG A 33 -21.60 -6.03 -13.65
CA ARG A 33 -21.38 -4.91 -12.71
C ARG A 33 -21.21 -3.58 -13.45
N CYS A 34 -20.58 -3.60 -14.62
CA CYS A 34 -20.40 -2.41 -15.45
C CYS A 34 -21.60 -2.12 -16.37
N GLY A 35 -22.64 -2.95 -16.44
CA GLY A 35 -23.76 -2.78 -17.37
C GLY A 35 -23.35 -2.74 -18.85
N ILE A 36 -22.34 -3.53 -19.25
CA ILE A 36 -21.83 -3.62 -20.64
C ILE A 36 -21.59 -5.05 -21.06
N SER A 37 -21.37 -5.27 -22.35
CA SER A 37 -20.98 -6.60 -22.86
C SER A 37 -19.51 -6.91 -22.57
N LYS A 38 -19.17 -8.21 -22.44
CA LYS A 38 -17.79 -8.71 -22.48
C LYS A 38 -17.00 -8.17 -23.68
N ARG A 39 -17.64 -8.11 -24.85
CA ARG A 39 -17.03 -7.57 -26.08
C ARG A 39 -16.62 -6.10 -25.90
N THR A 40 -17.43 -5.32 -25.19
CA THR A 40 -17.10 -3.92 -24.87
C THR A 40 -15.89 -3.85 -23.95
N ILE A 41 -15.79 -4.71 -22.94
CA ILE A 41 -14.60 -4.79 -22.06
C ILE A 41 -13.36 -5.12 -22.88
N TYR A 42 -13.42 -6.16 -23.72
CA TYR A 42 -12.29 -6.60 -24.53
C TYR A 42 -11.87 -5.61 -25.63
N ARG A 43 -12.69 -4.57 -25.90
CA ARG A 43 -12.30 -3.45 -26.75
C ARG A 43 -11.29 -2.52 -26.05
N TYR A 44 -11.30 -2.44 -24.73
CA TYR A 44 -10.42 -1.58 -23.93
C TYR A 44 -9.26 -2.32 -23.27
N PHE A 45 -9.40 -3.63 -23.06
CA PHE A 45 -8.38 -4.49 -22.46
C PHE A 45 -8.26 -5.78 -23.28
N LYS A 46 -7.06 -6.15 -23.71
CA LYS A 46 -6.79 -7.36 -24.49
C LYS A 46 -7.01 -8.63 -23.68
N SER A 47 -6.85 -8.57 -22.36
CA SER A 47 -7.04 -9.71 -21.47
C SER A 47 -7.39 -9.27 -20.04
N LYS A 48 -7.80 -10.22 -19.20
CA LYS A 48 -7.91 -10.00 -17.75
C LYS A 48 -6.55 -9.66 -17.13
N ASP A 49 -5.46 -10.24 -17.65
CA ASP A 49 -4.11 -9.93 -17.17
C ASP A 49 -3.74 -8.46 -17.43
N GLU A 50 -4.13 -7.89 -18.57
CA GLU A 50 -3.93 -6.45 -18.82
C GLU A 50 -4.71 -5.58 -17.82
N MET A 51 -5.91 -6.01 -17.40
CA MET A 51 -6.67 -5.32 -16.35
C MET A 51 -5.94 -5.40 -15.00
N ILE A 52 -5.35 -6.55 -14.67
CA ILE A 52 -4.60 -6.76 -13.42
C ILE A 52 -3.36 -5.87 -13.40
N VAL A 53 -2.59 -5.84 -14.48
CA VAL A 53 -1.42 -4.95 -14.61
C VAL A 53 -1.84 -3.49 -14.44
N THR A 54 -2.91 -3.07 -15.14
CA THR A 54 -3.43 -1.69 -15.06
C THR A 54 -3.83 -1.33 -13.63
N VAL A 55 -4.58 -2.20 -12.94
CA VAL A 55 -4.99 -1.96 -11.55
C VAL A 55 -3.79 -1.91 -10.61
N MET A 56 -2.79 -2.77 -10.79
CA MET A 56 -1.59 -2.74 -9.96
C MET A 56 -0.78 -1.46 -10.14
N GLU A 57 -0.65 -0.97 -11.38
CA GLU A 57 -0.01 0.31 -11.68
C GLU A 57 -0.78 1.48 -11.06
N GLU A 58 -2.10 1.50 -11.18
CA GLU A 58 -2.97 2.50 -10.54
C GLU A 58 -2.82 2.48 -9.01
N VAL A 59 -2.83 1.30 -8.38
CA VAL A 59 -2.67 1.15 -6.93
C VAL A 59 -1.31 1.66 -6.45
N MET A 60 -0.22 1.30 -7.13
CA MET A 60 1.12 1.78 -6.77
C MET A 60 1.24 3.30 -6.95
N SER A 61 0.71 3.85 -8.05
CA SER A 61 0.70 5.29 -8.31
C SER A 61 -0.09 6.06 -7.24
N GLU A 62 -1.24 5.53 -6.82
CA GLU A 62 -2.06 6.14 -5.79
C GLU A 62 -1.39 6.12 -4.41
N ILE A 63 -0.74 5.02 -4.04
CA ILE A 63 0.08 4.94 -2.81
C ILE A 63 1.22 5.95 -2.88
N GLU A 64 1.91 6.04 -4.01
CA GLU A 64 3.01 6.98 -4.24
C GLU A 64 2.57 8.43 -4.04
N GLN A 65 1.46 8.83 -4.67
CA GLN A 65 0.90 10.17 -4.53
C GLN A 65 0.49 10.46 -3.09
N GLY A 66 -0.12 9.49 -2.40
CA GLY A 66 -0.50 9.61 -1.00
C GLY A 66 0.70 9.82 -0.07
N ILE A 67 1.78 9.07 -0.29
CA ILE A 67 3.04 9.24 0.46
C ILE A 67 3.68 10.58 0.14
N ALA A 68 3.77 10.95 -1.14
CA ALA A 68 4.37 12.23 -1.55
C ALA A 68 3.62 13.43 -0.95
N ALA A 69 2.29 13.40 -0.95
CA ALA A 69 1.49 14.45 -0.31
C ALA A 69 1.76 14.53 1.20
N ALA A 70 1.87 13.37 1.88
CA ALA A 70 2.14 13.30 3.31
C ALA A 70 3.54 13.81 3.69
N LEU A 71 4.56 13.52 2.89
CA LEU A 71 5.92 14.03 3.13
C LEU A 71 6.01 15.56 3.00
N ASN A 72 5.07 16.19 2.28
CA ASN A 72 4.98 17.63 2.11
C ASN A 72 3.97 18.31 3.07
N SER A 73 3.33 17.58 3.99
CA SER A 73 2.17 18.10 4.73
C SER A 73 2.47 18.85 6.02
N SER A 74 3.69 18.76 6.55
CA SER A 74 4.09 19.40 7.81
C SER A 74 5.56 19.84 7.75
N ASN A 75 6.06 20.56 8.74
CA ASN A 75 7.50 20.78 8.96
C ASN A 75 8.08 19.83 10.02
N SER A 76 7.26 19.01 10.68
CA SER A 76 7.75 17.96 11.59
C SER A 76 8.01 16.66 10.83
N SER A 77 9.22 16.11 11.02
CA SER A 77 9.63 14.78 10.56
C SER A 77 8.74 13.66 11.08
N VAL A 78 8.36 13.72 12.35
CA VAL A 78 7.50 12.71 12.99
C VAL A 78 6.08 12.79 12.43
N GLU A 79 5.55 14.00 12.23
CA GLU A 79 4.22 14.16 11.62
C GLU A 79 4.20 13.72 10.15
N ARG A 80 5.25 14.00 9.37
CA ARG A 80 5.39 13.53 7.98
C ARG A 80 5.43 12.01 7.90
N LEU A 81 6.27 11.38 8.74
CA LEU A 81 6.37 9.93 8.83
C LEU A 81 5.02 9.33 9.25
N SER A 82 4.36 9.97 10.22
CA SER A 82 3.03 9.59 10.66
C SER A 82 2.02 9.61 9.50
N ALA A 83 1.95 10.73 8.78
CA ALA A 83 1.05 10.91 7.66
C ALA A 83 1.33 9.94 6.50
N ALA A 84 2.60 9.63 6.22
CA ALA A 84 2.99 8.73 5.15
C ALA A 84 2.51 7.30 5.41
N ILE A 85 2.64 6.81 6.64
CA ILE A 85 2.14 5.49 7.02
C ILE A 85 0.61 5.48 7.02
N HIS A 86 -0.07 6.56 7.40
CA HIS A 86 -1.54 6.66 7.30
C HIS A 86 -1.99 6.56 5.84
N ALA A 87 -1.22 7.14 4.90
CA ALA A 87 -1.50 6.98 3.48
C ALA A 87 -1.43 5.50 3.07
N VAL A 88 -0.43 4.75 3.52
CA VAL A 88 -0.32 3.31 3.26
C VAL A 88 -1.48 2.52 3.88
N LEU A 89 -1.83 2.78 5.15
CA LEU A 89 -2.90 2.07 5.85
C LEU A 89 -4.27 2.26 5.18
N ARG A 90 -4.57 3.45 4.64
CA ARG A 90 -5.81 3.69 3.87
C ARG A 90 -5.97 2.72 2.70
N TYR A 91 -4.86 2.32 2.05
CA TYR A 91 -4.89 1.31 0.99
C TYR A 91 -4.97 -0.10 1.55
N MET A 92 -4.20 -0.40 2.60
CA MET A 92 -4.20 -1.74 3.22
C MET A 92 -5.56 -2.13 3.79
N LYS A 93 -6.36 -1.16 4.26
CA LYS A 93 -7.74 -1.37 4.69
C LYS A 93 -8.67 -1.91 3.60
N ARG A 94 -8.37 -1.60 2.33
CA ARG A 94 -9.16 -2.05 1.18
C ARG A 94 -8.70 -3.41 0.65
N ILE A 95 -7.48 -3.82 0.95
CA ILE A 95 -6.87 -5.04 0.44
C ILE A 95 -7.10 -6.19 1.41
N ASN A 96 -7.44 -7.37 0.88
CA ASN A 96 -7.55 -8.59 1.66
C ASN A 96 -6.40 -9.58 1.38
N ALA A 97 -6.32 -10.64 2.18
CA ALA A 97 -5.30 -11.67 2.00
C ALA A 97 -5.41 -12.41 0.64
N PRO A 98 -6.60 -12.77 0.12
CA PRO A 98 -6.74 -13.35 -1.23
C PRO A 98 -6.14 -12.51 -2.36
N PHE A 99 -6.25 -11.18 -2.31
CA PHE A 99 -5.63 -10.28 -3.30
C PHE A 99 -4.11 -10.40 -3.28
N LEU A 100 -3.50 -10.36 -2.09
CA LEU A 100 -2.06 -10.54 -1.93
C LEU A 100 -1.62 -11.95 -2.35
N TYR A 101 -2.41 -12.97 -2.01
CA TYR A 101 -2.16 -14.35 -2.38
C TYR A 101 -2.13 -14.53 -3.90
N ASP A 102 -3.15 -14.02 -4.61
CA ASP A 102 -3.20 -14.10 -6.06
C ASP A 102 -2.02 -13.36 -6.70
N LEU A 103 -1.65 -12.19 -6.16
CA LEU A 103 -0.53 -11.40 -6.66
C LEU A 103 0.81 -12.14 -6.50
N GLU A 104 1.10 -12.66 -5.32
CA GLU A 104 2.35 -13.39 -5.04
C GLU A 104 2.42 -14.71 -5.80
N LYS A 105 1.32 -15.49 -5.80
CA LYS A 105 1.33 -16.85 -6.34
C LYS A 105 1.20 -16.89 -7.86
N ASN A 106 0.30 -16.09 -8.43
CA ASN A 106 -0.05 -16.17 -9.85
C ASN A 106 0.64 -15.11 -10.70
N TYR A 107 1.07 -13.99 -10.10
CA TYR A 107 1.71 -12.87 -10.79
C TYR A 107 3.05 -12.47 -10.13
N PRO A 108 4.02 -13.39 -10.00
CA PRO A 108 5.27 -13.13 -9.27
C PRO A 108 6.07 -11.94 -9.82
N HIS A 109 5.97 -11.65 -11.12
CA HIS A 109 6.58 -10.47 -11.73
C HIS A 109 5.94 -9.14 -11.26
N LEU A 110 4.64 -9.14 -10.94
CA LEU A 110 3.98 -7.97 -10.34
C LEU A 110 4.30 -7.88 -8.85
N TRP A 111 4.43 -9.01 -8.15
CA TRP A 111 4.92 -9.03 -6.77
C TRP A 111 6.32 -8.45 -6.66
N GLU A 112 7.23 -8.82 -7.56
CA GLU A 112 8.57 -8.24 -7.64
C GLU A 112 8.53 -6.72 -7.88
N ARG A 113 7.64 -6.23 -8.76
CA ARG A 113 7.42 -4.79 -8.94
C ARG A 113 6.94 -4.10 -7.66
N VAL A 114 6.09 -4.75 -6.87
CA VAL A 114 5.65 -4.23 -5.56
C VAL A 114 6.83 -4.17 -4.57
N GLU A 115 7.69 -5.19 -4.54
CA GLU A 115 8.89 -5.18 -3.69
C GLU A 115 9.88 -4.07 -4.11
N GLN A 116 10.11 -3.89 -5.41
CA GLN A 116 10.93 -2.80 -5.95
C GLN A 116 10.32 -1.42 -5.64
N PHE A 117 8.98 -1.31 -5.71
CA PHE A 117 8.25 -0.12 -5.33
C PHE A 117 8.45 0.20 -3.84
N ARG A 118 8.24 -0.78 -2.95
CA ARG A 118 8.46 -0.65 -1.50
C ARG A 118 9.89 -0.18 -1.19
N ALA A 119 10.90 -0.84 -1.77
CA ALA A 119 12.30 -0.50 -1.58
C ALA A 119 12.60 0.96 -1.95
N ARG A 120 12.23 1.37 -3.17
CA ARG A 120 12.45 2.74 -3.65
C ARG A 120 11.72 3.77 -2.81
N ARG A 121 10.45 3.53 -2.46
CA ARG A 121 9.64 4.48 -1.69
C ARG A 121 10.12 4.64 -0.26
N ILE A 122 10.49 3.55 0.41
CA ILE A 122 11.00 3.62 1.80
C ILE A 122 12.32 4.37 1.84
N GLN A 123 13.23 4.06 0.92
CA GLN A 123 14.51 4.77 0.84
C GLN A 123 14.29 6.28 0.61
N GLN A 124 13.52 6.66 -0.41
CA GLN A 124 13.28 8.07 -0.74
C GLN A 124 12.53 8.82 0.35
N ALA A 125 11.53 8.20 0.97
CA ALA A 125 10.80 8.82 2.08
C ALA A 125 11.73 9.10 3.26
N PHE A 126 12.60 8.15 3.60
CA PHE A 126 13.52 8.29 4.72
C PHE A 126 14.59 9.35 4.45
N GLU A 127 15.19 9.35 3.26
CA GLU A 127 16.14 10.40 2.83
C GLU A 127 15.53 11.80 2.89
N GLN A 128 14.28 11.97 2.40
CA GLN A 128 13.57 13.24 2.46
C GLN A 128 13.29 13.69 3.90
N ILE A 129 12.86 12.77 4.76
CA ILE A 129 12.57 13.07 6.17
C ILE A 129 13.83 13.54 6.87
N LEU A 130 14.93 12.77 6.78
CA LEU A 130 16.20 13.10 7.42
C LEU A 130 16.80 14.42 6.93
N ALA A 131 16.75 14.68 5.62
CA ALA A 131 17.24 15.95 5.05
C ALA A 131 16.45 17.17 5.54
N SER A 132 15.24 16.96 6.06
CA SER A 132 14.34 18.01 6.52
C SER A 132 14.18 18.07 8.05
N ASP A 133 14.88 17.22 8.80
CA ASP A 133 14.68 17.10 10.25
C ASP A 133 15.33 18.23 11.02
N GLN A 134 14.62 19.36 11.11
CA GLN A 134 15.09 20.54 11.83
C GLN A 134 14.81 20.48 13.34
N ARG A 135 13.87 19.63 13.78
CA ARG A 135 13.46 19.51 15.19
C ARG A 135 14.20 18.41 15.95
N GLY A 136 14.70 17.38 15.24
CA GLY A 136 15.60 16.38 15.81
C GLY A 136 14.92 15.36 16.74
N HIS A 137 13.62 15.12 16.56
CA HIS A 137 12.89 14.12 17.35
C HIS A 137 13.07 12.68 16.85
N LEU A 138 13.80 12.51 15.75
CA LEU A 138 14.28 11.20 15.33
C LEU A 138 15.61 10.92 16.01
N LYS A 139 15.74 9.73 16.60
CA LYS A 139 16.99 9.27 17.18
C LYS A 139 18.07 9.20 16.10
N ASP A 140 19.30 9.47 16.51
CA ASP A 140 20.47 9.28 15.67
C ASP A 140 20.67 7.78 15.38
N ILE A 141 20.28 7.37 14.18
CA ILE A 141 20.37 5.99 13.72
C ILE A 141 20.95 5.96 12.30
N GLU A 142 21.72 4.92 12.01
CA GLU A 142 22.28 4.69 10.69
C GLU A 142 21.14 4.40 9.67
N PRO A 143 20.92 5.26 8.67
CA PRO A 143 19.78 5.12 7.75
C PRO A 143 19.78 3.82 6.97
N ALA A 144 20.96 3.31 6.61
CA ALA A 144 21.07 2.05 5.89
C ALA A 144 20.58 0.87 6.74
N ILE A 145 20.88 0.87 8.05
CA ILE A 145 20.43 -0.18 8.98
C ILE A 145 18.92 -0.12 9.13
N PHE A 146 18.35 1.06 9.38
CA PHE A 146 16.92 1.24 9.58
C PHE A 146 16.10 0.80 8.36
N THR A 147 16.44 1.34 7.18
CA THR A 147 15.70 1.05 5.94
C THR A 147 15.83 -0.42 5.54
N THR A 148 17.01 -1.03 5.70
CA THR A 148 17.21 -2.46 5.44
C THR A 148 16.41 -3.33 6.40
N ALA A 149 16.45 -3.04 7.70
CA ALA A 149 15.69 -3.78 8.71
C ALA A 149 14.18 -3.67 8.48
N LEU A 150 13.68 -2.46 8.18
CA LEU A 150 12.28 -2.22 7.88
C LEU A 150 11.83 -2.98 6.62
N LEU A 151 12.62 -2.94 5.55
CA LEU A 151 12.31 -3.69 4.32
C LEU A 151 12.32 -5.20 4.54
N ALA A 152 13.29 -5.73 5.28
CA ALA A 152 13.34 -7.14 5.64
C ALA A 152 12.12 -7.55 6.46
N ALA A 153 11.72 -6.74 7.44
CA ALA A 153 10.54 -6.98 8.24
C ALA A 153 9.26 -6.92 7.39
N ILE A 154 9.10 -5.92 6.51
CA ILE A 154 7.98 -5.83 5.57
C ILE A 154 7.89 -7.10 4.72
N ARG A 155 8.99 -7.57 4.14
CA ARG A 155 8.99 -8.79 3.33
C ARG A 155 8.58 -10.02 4.16
N SER A 156 9.05 -10.09 5.40
CA SER A 156 8.80 -11.21 6.31
C SER A 156 7.35 -11.31 6.78
N VAL A 157 6.67 -10.18 7.02
CA VAL A 157 5.31 -10.19 7.60
C VAL A 157 4.21 -9.66 6.67
N VAL A 158 4.52 -8.79 5.72
CA VAL A 158 3.55 -8.21 4.76
C VAL A 158 3.54 -9.02 3.46
N ASN A 159 3.37 -10.33 3.62
CA ASN A 159 3.15 -11.33 2.58
C ASN A 159 1.92 -12.18 2.92
N PRO A 160 1.22 -12.77 1.94
CA PRO A 160 -0.03 -13.48 2.19
C PRO A 160 0.17 -14.73 3.06
N GLY A 161 1.32 -15.42 2.98
CA GLY A 161 1.61 -16.60 3.80
C GLY A 161 1.52 -16.29 5.30
N PHE A 162 2.28 -15.31 5.76
CA PHE A 162 2.28 -14.86 7.15
C PHE A 162 0.90 -14.32 7.58
N ILE A 163 0.29 -13.45 6.75
CA ILE A 163 -1.00 -12.82 7.07
C ILE A 163 -2.10 -13.88 7.28
N ILE A 164 -2.16 -14.89 6.40
CA ILE A 164 -3.15 -15.97 6.49
C ILE A 164 -2.87 -16.88 7.68
N GLU A 165 -1.62 -17.31 7.85
CA GLU A 165 -1.22 -18.22 8.94
C GLU A 165 -1.51 -17.62 10.32
N GLN A 166 -1.26 -16.32 10.48
CA GLN A 166 -1.48 -15.61 11.75
C GLN A 166 -2.91 -15.06 11.89
N ASN A 167 -3.81 -15.33 10.94
CA ASN A 167 -5.19 -14.83 10.92
C ASN A 167 -5.29 -13.30 11.09
N LEU A 168 -4.44 -12.56 10.37
CA LEU A 168 -4.38 -11.10 10.42
C LEU A 168 -5.06 -10.47 9.19
N SER A 169 -5.39 -9.18 9.30
CA SER A 169 -5.68 -8.34 8.14
C SER A 169 -4.40 -7.65 7.64
N PRO A 170 -4.28 -7.35 6.33
CA PRO A 170 -3.14 -6.58 5.83
C PRO A 170 -2.96 -5.22 6.53
N GLU A 171 -4.07 -4.54 6.85
CA GLU A 171 -4.06 -3.29 7.62
C GLU A 171 -3.43 -3.49 9.00
N LYS A 172 -3.87 -4.49 9.77
CA LYS A 172 -3.36 -4.73 11.13
C LYS A 172 -1.89 -5.13 11.11
N THR A 173 -1.47 -5.96 10.14
CA THR A 173 -0.07 -6.35 9.96
C THR A 173 0.82 -5.14 9.71
N VAL A 174 0.44 -4.28 8.76
CA VAL A 174 1.21 -3.06 8.44
C VAL A 174 1.20 -2.09 9.61
N GLN A 175 0.05 -1.89 10.26
CA GLN A 175 -0.07 -1.00 11.42
C GLN A 175 0.88 -1.43 12.54
N SER A 176 0.79 -2.69 12.98
CA SER A 176 1.61 -3.17 14.10
C SER A 176 3.11 -3.24 13.77
N LEU A 177 3.47 -3.51 12.51
CA LEU A 177 4.85 -3.41 12.07
C LEU A 177 5.38 -1.98 12.21
N PHE A 178 4.65 -1.00 11.69
CA PHE A 178 5.09 0.39 11.74
C PHE A 178 5.06 0.96 13.17
N GLU A 179 4.12 0.55 14.02
CA GLU A 179 4.14 0.90 15.45
C GLU A 179 5.50 0.54 16.07
N ILE A 180 5.98 -0.70 15.91
CA ILE A 180 7.26 -1.15 16.46
C ILE A 180 8.42 -0.25 15.98
N PHE A 181 8.51 0.01 14.68
CA PHE A 181 9.61 0.80 14.11
C PHE A 181 9.53 2.29 14.50
N LEU A 182 8.33 2.87 14.55
CA LEU A 182 8.12 4.27 14.95
C LEU A 182 8.51 4.53 16.41
N TYR A 183 8.06 3.68 17.34
CA TYR A 183 8.47 3.79 18.73
C TYR A 183 9.98 3.53 18.91
N GLY A 184 10.59 2.77 17.99
CA GLY A 184 12.03 2.56 17.92
C GLY A 184 12.81 3.83 17.54
N ILE A 185 12.38 4.53 16.50
CA ILE A 185 13.11 5.68 15.92
C ILE A 185 12.75 7.04 16.54
N VAL A 186 11.53 7.23 17.04
CA VAL A 186 11.10 8.50 17.63
C VAL A 186 11.57 8.58 19.09
N ASP A 187 12.17 9.72 19.47
CA ASP A 187 12.57 9.99 20.85
C ASP A 187 11.36 10.24 21.78
N GLU A 188 11.58 10.39 23.08
CA GLU A 188 10.47 10.58 24.04
C GLU A 188 9.68 11.88 23.78
N GLN A 189 10.30 12.92 23.23
CA GLN A 189 9.66 14.21 23.01
C GLN A 189 8.77 14.19 21.76
N GLY A 190 9.19 13.49 20.71
CA GLY A 190 8.45 13.31 19.47
C GLY A 190 7.28 12.34 19.57
N LYS A 191 7.23 11.48 20.60
CA LYS A 191 6.11 10.52 20.77
C LYS A 191 4.75 11.21 20.88
N GLY A 192 4.68 12.44 21.40
CA GLY A 192 3.45 13.23 21.43
C GLY A 192 2.92 13.62 20.04
N GLU A 193 3.78 13.61 19.01
CA GLU A 193 3.43 13.90 17.62
C GLU A 193 2.99 12.65 16.84
N LEU A 194 3.15 11.45 17.42
CA LEU A 194 2.65 10.20 16.86
C LEU A 194 1.12 10.14 16.99
N LYS A 195 0.42 10.81 16.07
CA LYS A 195 -1.04 10.76 15.92
C LYS A 195 -1.59 9.36 15.58
N PHE A 196 -0.71 8.36 15.43
CA PHE A 196 -1.04 6.95 15.25
C PHE A 196 -1.75 6.30 16.45
N ILE A 197 -1.62 6.89 17.64
CA ILE A 197 -1.96 6.23 18.91
C ILE A 197 -3.34 6.67 19.43
N GLU A 198 -4.21 7.24 18.59
CA GLU A 198 -5.64 7.25 18.93
C GLU A 198 -6.26 5.88 18.62
N VAL A 199 -5.91 4.91 19.45
CA VAL A 199 -6.72 3.72 19.66
C VAL A 199 -8.03 4.22 20.24
N LYS A 200 -9.07 4.35 19.41
CA LYS A 200 -10.43 4.19 19.96
C LYS A 200 -10.46 2.79 20.56
N GLY A 201 -10.57 2.79 21.89
CA GLY A 201 -10.42 1.62 22.75
C GLY A 201 -11.13 0.37 22.25
N HIS A 202 -10.52 -0.77 22.55
CA HIS A 202 -11.27 -1.97 22.87
C HIS A 202 -11.12 -2.18 24.37
#